data_AF-A0A662ERF3-F1
#
_entry.id   AF-A0A662ERF3-F1
#
_cell.length_a   1.000
_cell.length_b   1.000
_cell.length_c   1.000
_cell.angle_alpha   90.00
_cell.angle_beta   90.00
_cell.angle_gamma   90.00
#
_symmetry.space_group_name_H-M   'P 1'
#
loop_
_entity.id
_entity.type
_entity.pdbx_description
1 polymer ?
#
loop_
_entity_poly.entity_id
_entity_poly.type
_entity_poly.pdbx_seq_one_letter_code
_entity_poly.pdbx_strand_id
1 'polypeptide(L)'
;MKRGAILSCTVISLALIGLVTVAAEPVAHRAIVITNDYEFTPENGVCSGQGTTEDPYIIENWRIDAGLDDYGIRIHGTTRAFIIRNVEISGAAKAGIYLSYVKNGTIEDCAFEANWIGVVLSFSSLNRISGCTFEENVDGIHLYFAHDNQILGNTFGRNDTAIWLDASDGNEITDNLIAESHMGAYLNLGSEENRIVDNAFLDNYHNAHSDSPNMWDDGSVGNYWSDYEAIDADGDGIWDSPYQITSEGDRDNRPLMTHPRAPAPPAPICEN
;
A
#
# COMPACT_ATOMS: atom_id res chain seq x y z
N MET A 1 27.94 66.87 25.83
CA MET A 1 27.05 66.46 24.72
C MET A 1 27.69 65.32 23.95
N LYS A 2 27.39 64.05 24.28
CA LYS A 2 27.73 62.88 23.46
C LYS A 2 26.42 62.18 23.11
N ARG A 3 26.18 61.99 21.81
CA ARG A 3 24.99 61.35 21.25
C ARG A 3 25.16 59.83 21.32
N GLY A 4 24.19 59.12 21.90
CA GLY A 4 24.06 57.67 21.80
C GLY A 4 23.22 57.31 20.57
N ALA A 5 23.70 56.37 19.76
CA ALA A 5 22.98 55.80 18.64
C ALA A 5 22.18 54.57 19.13
N ILE A 6 20.89 54.51 18.81
CA ILE A 6 20.04 53.34 19.03
C ILE A 6 19.92 52.62 17.69
N LEU A 7 20.43 51.40 17.63
CA LEU A 7 20.31 50.49 16.49
C LEU A 7 18.94 49.79 16.59
N SER A 8 18.02 50.08 15.68
CA SER A 8 16.75 49.36 15.56
C SER A 8 16.94 48.17 14.63
N CYS A 9 17.09 46.97 15.19
CA CYS A 9 17.05 45.71 14.44
C CYS A 9 15.61 45.45 14.00
N THR A 10 15.34 45.53 12.71
CA THR A 10 14.05 45.12 12.13
C THR A 10 14.18 43.66 11.74
N VAL A 11 13.54 42.76 12.50
CA VAL A 11 13.43 41.35 12.13
C VAL A 11 12.34 41.25 11.06
N ILE A 12 12.74 41.00 9.83
CA ILE A 12 11.81 40.65 8.75
C ILE A 12 11.51 39.16 8.92
N SER A 13 10.38 38.84 9.55
CA SER A 13 9.84 37.47 9.51
C SER A 13 9.32 37.21 8.09
N LEU A 14 10.08 36.42 7.34
CA LEU A 14 9.61 35.82 6.10
C LEU A 14 8.63 34.70 6.47
N ALA A 15 7.33 34.92 6.27
CA ALA A 15 6.35 33.86 6.33
C ALA A 15 6.47 33.03 5.05
N LEU A 16 6.99 31.80 5.14
CA LEU A 16 6.87 30.82 4.08
C LEU A 16 5.38 30.44 3.99
N ILE A 17 4.67 31.00 3.03
CA ILE A 17 3.36 30.48 2.63
C ILE A 17 3.67 29.25 1.76
N GLY A 18 3.62 28.07 2.37
CA GLY A 18 3.59 26.83 1.62
C GLY A 18 2.37 26.88 0.70
N LEU A 19 2.58 26.80 -0.61
CA LEU A 19 1.48 26.53 -1.53
C LEU A 19 0.97 25.12 -1.20
N VAL A 20 -0.17 25.05 -0.53
CA VAL A 20 -0.97 23.84 -0.53
C VAL A 20 -1.56 23.74 -1.94
N THR A 21 -0.91 22.98 -2.81
CA THR A 21 -1.53 22.56 -4.07
C THR A 21 -2.60 21.55 -3.70
N VAL A 22 -3.87 21.97 -3.76
CA VAL A 22 -4.98 21.03 -3.71
C VAL A 22 -4.86 20.16 -4.96
N ALA A 23 -4.71 18.84 -4.79
CA ALA A 23 -4.74 17.91 -5.92
C ALA A 23 -6.04 18.15 -6.71
N ALA A 24 -5.95 18.19 -8.04
CA ALA A 24 -7.14 18.38 -8.85
C ALA A 24 -8.09 17.19 -8.66
N GLU A 25 -9.38 17.47 -8.48
CA GLU A 25 -10.42 16.44 -8.37
C GLU A 25 -10.40 15.52 -9.60
N PRO A 26 -10.41 14.19 -9.43
CA PRO A 26 -10.41 13.26 -10.54
C PRO A 26 -11.62 13.42 -11.48
N VAL A 27 -11.39 13.24 -12.77
CA VAL A 27 -12.39 13.42 -13.82
C VAL A 27 -13.07 12.09 -14.14
N ALA A 28 -14.40 12.08 -14.26
CA ALA A 28 -15.14 10.87 -14.61
C ALA A 28 -14.63 10.23 -15.92
N HIS A 29 -14.34 8.94 -15.89
CA HIS A 29 -13.89 8.15 -17.03
C HIS A 29 -14.57 6.78 -17.03
N ARG A 30 -14.80 6.22 -18.21
CA ARG A 30 -15.29 4.84 -18.36
C ARG A 30 -14.19 3.82 -18.03
N ALA A 31 -14.52 2.53 -17.96
CA ALA A 31 -13.50 1.50 -17.82
C ALA A 31 -12.42 1.60 -18.93
N ILE A 32 -11.15 1.42 -18.54
CA ILE A 32 -9.97 1.46 -19.41
C ILE A 32 -9.52 0.02 -19.69
N VAL A 33 -9.24 -0.27 -20.97
CA VAL A 33 -8.78 -1.59 -21.38
C VAL A 33 -7.58 -1.44 -22.32
N ILE A 34 -6.45 -2.01 -21.92
CA ILE A 34 -5.21 -2.06 -22.67
C ILE A 34 -4.77 -3.52 -22.76
N THR A 35 -4.85 -4.11 -23.95
CA THR A 35 -4.57 -5.54 -24.16
C THR A 35 -3.23 -5.83 -24.80
N ASN A 36 -2.52 -4.79 -25.23
CA ASN A 36 -1.20 -4.85 -25.83
C ASN A 36 -0.55 -3.45 -25.87
N ASP A 37 0.74 -3.41 -26.21
CA ASP A 37 1.55 -2.19 -26.26
C ASP A 37 1.02 -1.06 -27.17
N TYR A 38 0.25 -1.38 -28.21
CA TYR A 38 -0.28 -0.37 -29.15
C TYR A 38 -1.54 0.33 -28.62
N GLU A 39 -2.12 -0.18 -27.53
CA GLU A 39 -3.36 0.32 -26.94
C GLU A 39 -3.10 1.33 -25.80
N PHE A 40 -1.84 1.67 -25.53
CA PHE A 40 -1.50 2.83 -24.71
C PHE A 40 -1.73 4.13 -25.50
N THR A 41 -3.00 4.52 -25.63
CA THR A 41 -3.43 5.70 -26.39
C THR A 41 -4.28 6.64 -25.54
N PRO A 42 -4.42 7.92 -25.94
CA PRO A 42 -5.32 8.86 -25.26
C PRO A 42 -6.77 8.38 -25.16
N GLU A 43 -7.26 7.63 -26.15
CA GLU A 43 -8.60 7.05 -26.12
C GLU A 43 -8.78 6.01 -25.01
N ASN A 44 -7.68 5.38 -24.57
CA ASN A 44 -7.62 4.44 -23.46
C ASN A 44 -7.10 5.11 -22.17
N GLY A 45 -7.31 6.41 -22.01
CA GLY A 45 -7.03 7.13 -20.76
C GLY A 45 -5.56 7.43 -20.49
N VAL A 46 -4.67 7.25 -21.48
CA VAL A 46 -3.25 7.62 -21.37
C VAL A 46 -3.09 9.12 -21.62
N CYS A 47 -2.61 9.85 -20.61
CA CYS A 47 -2.44 11.30 -20.65
C CYS A 47 -1.12 11.73 -21.32
N SER A 48 -0.05 10.95 -21.16
CA SER A 48 1.28 11.24 -21.70
C SER A 48 2.21 10.03 -21.66
N GLY A 49 3.46 10.21 -22.10
CA GLY A 49 4.53 9.22 -22.00
C GLY A 49 4.72 8.38 -23.25
N GLN A 50 5.82 7.62 -23.29
CA GLN A 50 6.22 6.76 -24.43
C GLN A 50 6.44 5.29 -24.04
N GLY A 51 6.26 4.95 -22.76
CA GLY A 51 6.35 3.58 -22.25
C GLY A 51 7.77 3.10 -21.96
N THR A 52 8.73 4.02 -21.85
CA THR A 52 10.10 3.72 -21.41
C THR A 52 10.23 3.98 -19.91
N THR A 53 11.24 3.43 -19.23
CA THR A 53 11.46 3.70 -17.79
C THR A 53 11.72 5.18 -17.50
N GLU A 54 12.29 5.93 -18.45
CA GLU A 54 12.55 7.37 -18.32
C GLU A 54 11.34 8.24 -18.69
N ASP A 55 10.41 7.69 -19.47
CA ASP A 55 9.20 8.36 -19.96
C ASP A 55 8.01 7.36 -20.00
N PRO A 56 7.54 6.92 -18.82
CA PRO A 56 6.50 5.89 -18.71
C PRO A 56 5.16 6.44 -19.20
N TYR A 57 4.29 5.56 -19.70
CA TYR A 57 2.91 5.96 -19.98
C TYR A 57 2.22 6.42 -18.69
N ILE A 58 1.51 7.54 -18.73
CA ILE A 58 0.83 8.11 -17.57
C ILE A 58 -0.67 7.97 -17.74
N ILE A 59 -1.33 7.31 -16.77
CA ILE A 59 -2.79 7.23 -16.64
C ILE A 59 -3.12 7.90 -15.31
N GLU A 60 -3.76 9.07 -15.32
CA GLU A 60 -3.90 9.86 -14.10
C GLU A 60 -5.18 10.68 -14.01
N ASN A 61 -5.57 11.01 -12.78
CA ASN A 61 -6.67 11.92 -12.47
C ASN A 61 -8.03 11.44 -13.01
N TRP A 62 -8.28 10.13 -12.96
CA TRP A 62 -9.54 9.52 -13.40
C TRP A 62 -10.39 9.04 -12.23
N ARG A 63 -11.71 9.25 -12.31
CA ARG A 63 -12.72 8.63 -11.46
C ARG A 63 -13.50 7.61 -12.28
N ILE A 64 -13.40 6.33 -11.93
CA ILE A 64 -14.04 5.23 -12.64
C ILE A 64 -15.03 4.56 -11.69
N ASP A 65 -16.32 4.88 -11.85
CA ASP A 65 -17.40 4.06 -11.29
C ASP A 65 -17.67 2.91 -12.26
N ALA A 66 -17.20 1.72 -11.90
CA ALA A 66 -17.33 0.55 -12.76
C ALA A 66 -18.79 0.06 -12.85
N GLY A 67 -19.68 0.43 -11.91
CA GLY A 67 -21.11 0.15 -12.02
C GLY A 67 -21.48 -1.31 -12.31
N LEU A 68 -20.67 -2.27 -11.82
CA LEU A 68 -20.70 -3.74 -12.08
C LEU A 68 -19.95 -4.23 -13.34
N ASP A 69 -19.23 -3.40 -14.07
CA ASP A 69 -18.23 -3.87 -15.03
C ASP A 69 -17.19 -4.75 -14.30
N ASP A 70 -16.66 -5.75 -15.01
CA ASP A 70 -15.66 -6.66 -14.45
C ASP A 70 -14.44 -5.90 -13.89
N TYR A 71 -13.99 -4.86 -14.61
CA TYR A 71 -12.76 -4.14 -14.28
C TYR A 71 -12.91 -2.63 -14.47
N GLY A 72 -12.32 -1.84 -13.58
CA GLY A 72 -12.13 -0.40 -13.79
C GLY A 72 -11.01 -0.12 -14.79
N ILE A 73 -9.82 -0.68 -14.54
CA ILE A 73 -8.69 -0.66 -15.48
C ILE A 73 -8.17 -2.09 -15.68
N ARG A 74 -8.05 -2.50 -16.94
CA ARG A 74 -7.44 -3.78 -17.29
C ARG A 74 -6.22 -3.57 -18.19
N ILE A 75 -5.06 -4.04 -17.75
CA ILE A 75 -3.83 -4.03 -18.55
C ILE A 75 -3.30 -5.45 -18.68
N HIS A 76 -2.96 -5.85 -19.91
CA HIS A 76 -2.51 -7.19 -20.22
C HIS A 76 -1.27 -7.19 -21.13
N GLY A 77 -0.30 -8.06 -20.80
CA GLY A 77 0.74 -8.51 -21.73
C GLY A 77 1.72 -7.42 -22.16
N THR A 78 2.24 -6.63 -21.21
CA THR A 78 3.19 -5.56 -21.52
C THR A 78 4.38 -5.54 -20.56
N THR A 79 5.52 -5.11 -21.06
CA THR A 79 6.72 -4.76 -20.27
C THR A 79 7.05 -3.28 -20.36
N ARG A 80 6.23 -2.49 -21.07
CA ARG A 80 6.37 -1.04 -21.13
C ARG A 80 6.06 -0.44 -19.78
N ALA A 81 6.89 0.53 -19.37
CA ALA A 81 6.69 1.18 -18.10
C ALA A 81 5.45 2.07 -18.15
N PHE A 82 4.64 2.03 -17.10
CA PHE A 82 3.49 2.91 -16.95
C PHE A 82 3.29 3.27 -15.48
N ILE A 83 2.64 4.41 -15.25
CA ILE A 83 2.24 4.91 -13.94
C ILE A 83 0.73 5.16 -13.99
N ILE A 84 0.00 4.51 -13.09
CA ILE A 84 -1.40 4.82 -12.78
C ILE A 84 -1.38 5.63 -11.48
N ARG A 85 -1.84 6.88 -11.51
CA ARG A 85 -1.81 7.73 -10.31
C ARG A 85 -2.98 8.66 -10.11
N ASN A 86 -3.33 8.94 -8.85
CA ASN A 86 -4.49 9.77 -8.52
C ASN A 86 -5.76 9.28 -9.26
N VAL A 87 -5.98 7.96 -9.24
CA VAL A 87 -7.17 7.33 -9.82
C VAL A 87 -8.05 6.80 -8.71
N GLU A 88 -9.35 7.06 -8.81
CA GLU A 88 -10.37 6.55 -7.90
C GLU A 88 -11.22 5.51 -8.64
N ILE A 89 -11.34 4.29 -8.10
CA ILE A 89 -12.14 3.21 -8.69
C ILE A 89 -13.07 2.59 -7.67
N SER A 90 -14.35 2.48 -8.04
CA SER A 90 -15.37 1.86 -7.20
C SER A 90 -16.30 0.92 -7.96
N GLY A 91 -16.86 -0.06 -7.25
CA GLY A 91 -17.98 -0.89 -7.74
C GLY A 91 -17.61 -1.92 -8.82
N ALA A 92 -16.33 -2.26 -8.99
CA ALA A 92 -15.91 -3.27 -9.96
C ALA A 92 -16.30 -4.68 -9.50
N ALA A 93 -16.89 -5.47 -10.42
CA ALA A 93 -17.40 -6.81 -10.13
C ALA A 93 -16.30 -7.88 -9.99
N LYS A 94 -15.08 -7.61 -10.47
CA LYS A 94 -13.92 -8.49 -10.26
C LYS A 94 -12.72 -7.76 -9.67
N ALA A 95 -12.26 -6.67 -10.31
CA ALA A 95 -11.15 -5.91 -9.75
C ALA A 95 -11.16 -4.43 -10.18
N GLY A 96 -10.80 -3.51 -9.28
CA GLY A 96 -10.58 -2.11 -9.63
C GLY A 96 -9.51 -1.99 -10.72
N ILE A 97 -8.34 -2.57 -10.48
CA ILE A 97 -7.27 -2.75 -11.48
C ILE A 97 -6.91 -4.23 -11.61
N TYR A 98 -6.87 -4.72 -12.85
CA TYR A 98 -6.38 -6.06 -13.17
C TYR A 98 -5.15 -5.98 -14.08
N LEU A 99 -3.98 -6.33 -13.55
CA LEU A 99 -2.74 -6.46 -14.29
C LEU A 99 -2.43 -7.94 -14.53
N SER A 100 -2.27 -8.33 -15.79
CA SER A 100 -1.95 -9.73 -16.15
C SER A 100 -0.81 -9.84 -17.14
N TYR A 101 0.20 -10.64 -16.83
CA TYR A 101 1.44 -10.74 -17.62
C TYR A 101 2.10 -9.36 -17.80
N VAL A 102 2.18 -8.58 -16.72
CA VAL A 102 2.69 -7.22 -16.71
C VAL A 102 4.01 -7.13 -15.94
N LYS A 103 4.92 -6.29 -16.42
CA LYS A 103 6.13 -5.87 -15.68
C LYS A 103 6.33 -4.36 -15.73
N ASN A 104 6.98 -3.82 -14.70
CA ASN A 104 7.35 -2.41 -14.59
C ASN A 104 6.15 -1.43 -14.52
N GLY A 105 5.00 -1.88 -14.04
CA GLY A 105 3.87 -1.02 -13.73
C GLY A 105 4.01 -0.39 -12.34
N THR A 106 3.64 0.87 -12.22
CA THR A 106 3.49 1.56 -10.92
C THR A 106 2.03 1.99 -10.74
N ILE A 107 1.45 1.69 -9.59
CA ILE A 107 0.15 2.20 -9.14
C ILE A 107 0.44 3.03 -7.89
N GLU A 108 0.22 4.33 -7.94
CA GLU A 108 0.53 5.24 -6.84
C GLU A 108 -0.62 6.19 -6.51
N ASP A 109 -0.80 6.53 -5.23
CA ASP A 109 -1.78 7.53 -4.78
C ASP A 109 -3.20 7.31 -5.35
N CYS A 110 -3.64 6.05 -5.45
CA CYS A 110 -4.96 5.67 -5.94
C CYS A 110 -5.90 5.28 -4.79
N ALA A 111 -7.21 5.35 -5.03
CA ALA A 111 -8.23 4.93 -4.07
C ALA A 111 -9.14 3.85 -4.66
N PHE A 112 -9.33 2.76 -3.92
CA PHE A 112 -10.16 1.61 -4.29
C PHE A 112 -11.23 1.37 -3.22
N GLU A 113 -12.49 1.60 -3.57
CA GLU A 113 -13.61 1.50 -2.64
C GLU A 113 -14.70 0.55 -3.13
N ALA A 114 -15.17 -0.36 -2.27
CA ALA A 114 -16.32 -1.22 -2.55
C ALA A 114 -16.20 -2.03 -3.85
N ASN A 115 -14.99 -2.51 -4.16
CA ASN A 115 -14.75 -3.44 -5.27
C ASN A 115 -14.74 -4.88 -4.76
N TRP A 116 -14.92 -5.85 -5.67
CA TRP A 116 -14.64 -7.25 -5.33
C TRP A 116 -13.16 -7.40 -4.95
N ILE A 117 -12.24 -6.92 -5.80
CA ILE A 117 -10.82 -6.79 -5.45
C ILE A 117 -10.36 -5.37 -5.79
N GLY A 118 -9.54 -4.73 -4.97
CA GLY A 118 -8.95 -3.43 -5.31
C GLY A 118 -7.98 -3.54 -6.48
N VAL A 119 -6.89 -4.28 -6.29
CA VAL A 119 -5.88 -4.54 -7.33
C VAL A 119 -5.54 -6.03 -7.40
N VAL A 120 -5.51 -6.57 -8.62
CA VAL A 120 -5.02 -7.92 -8.90
C VAL A 120 -3.74 -7.86 -9.72
N LEU A 121 -2.72 -8.60 -9.27
CA LEU A 121 -1.53 -8.92 -10.05
C LEU A 121 -1.56 -10.42 -10.40
N SER A 122 -1.65 -10.75 -11.68
CA SER A 122 -1.69 -12.13 -12.15
C SER A 122 -0.51 -12.41 -13.09
N PHE A 123 0.30 -13.44 -12.80
CA PHE A 123 1.48 -13.78 -13.62
C PHE A 123 2.40 -12.57 -13.90
N SER A 124 2.53 -11.68 -12.93
CA SER A 124 3.16 -10.36 -13.09
C SER A 124 4.31 -10.17 -12.11
N SER A 125 5.32 -9.40 -12.48
CA SER A 125 6.49 -9.16 -11.63
C SER A 125 7.10 -7.78 -11.80
N LEU A 126 7.90 -7.33 -10.81
CA LEU A 126 8.57 -6.03 -10.83
C LEU A 126 7.58 -4.86 -10.94
N ASN A 127 6.41 -4.98 -10.31
CA ASN A 127 5.43 -3.91 -10.20
C ASN A 127 5.47 -3.29 -8.81
N ARG A 128 5.02 -2.04 -8.71
CA ARG A 128 4.95 -1.30 -7.46
C ARG A 128 3.54 -0.78 -7.21
N ILE A 129 3.00 -1.00 -6.02
CA ILE A 129 1.74 -0.44 -5.53
C ILE A 129 2.08 0.36 -4.28
N SER A 130 1.91 1.69 -4.31
CA SER A 130 2.30 2.53 -3.18
C SER A 130 1.42 3.73 -2.89
N GLY A 131 1.29 4.10 -1.62
CA GLY A 131 0.49 5.28 -1.21
C GLY A 131 -1.00 5.17 -1.55
N CYS A 132 -1.49 3.97 -1.89
CA CYS A 132 -2.88 3.75 -2.24
C CYS A 132 -3.73 3.48 -1.00
N THR A 133 -5.04 3.72 -1.14
CA THR A 133 -6.05 3.45 -0.10
C THR A 133 -7.03 2.38 -0.60
N PHE A 134 -7.29 1.37 0.23
CA PHE A 134 -8.15 0.22 -0.06
C PHE A 134 -9.22 0.10 1.03
N GLU A 135 -10.46 0.49 0.72
CA GLU A 135 -11.56 0.53 1.68
C GLU A 135 -12.75 -0.32 1.25
N GLU A 136 -13.31 -1.10 2.17
CA GLU A 136 -14.56 -1.88 1.94
C GLU A 136 -14.50 -2.84 0.74
N ASN A 137 -13.33 -3.30 0.33
CA ASN A 137 -13.22 -4.32 -0.73
C ASN A 137 -13.36 -5.72 -0.14
N VAL A 138 -13.69 -6.74 -0.95
CA VAL A 138 -13.54 -8.13 -0.47
C VAL A 138 -12.05 -8.39 -0.28
N ASP A 139 -11.26 -8.25 -1.34
CA ASP A 139 -9.80 -8.24 -1.21
C ASP A 139 -9.21 -6.87 -1.55
N GLY A 140 -8.29 -6.36 -0.73
CA GLY A 140 -7.57 -5.12 -1.04
C GLY A 140 -6.64 -5.32 -2.24
N ILE A 141 -5.63 -6.16 -2.05
CA ILE A 141 -4.70 -6.59 -3.11
C ILE A 141 -4.65 -8.12 -3.15
N HIS A 142 -4.75 -8.70 -4.35
CA HIS A 142 -4.58 -10.13 -4.57
C HIS A 142 -3.48 -10.42 -5.60
N LEU A 143 -2.47 -11.19 -5.20
CA LEU A 143 -1.40 -11.69 -6.05
C LEU A 143 -1.65 -13.17 -6.39
N TYR A 144 -1.63 -13.49 -7.68
CA TYR A 144 -1.80 -14.84 -8.19
C TYR A 144 -0.64 -15.20 -9.14
N PHE A 145 0.25 -16.08 -8.69
CA PHE A 145 1.50 -16.41 -9.40
C PHE A 145 2.30 -15.14 -9.76
N ALA A 146 2.39 -14.20 -8.82
CA ALA A 146 2.99 -12.90 -9.02
C ALA A 146 4.18 -12.72 -8.07
N HIS A 147 5.36 -12.52 -8.64
CA HIS A 147 6.63 -12.57 -7.90
C HIS A 147 7.36 -11.23 -7.97
N ASP A 148 8.24 -10.96 -7.02
CA ASP A 148 9.14 -9.80 -7.05
C ASP A 148 8.39 -8.45 -7.20
N ASN A 149 7.23 -8.28 -6.57
CA ASN A 149 6.48 -7.01 -6.55
C ASN A 149 6.65 -6.28 -5.22
N GLN A 150 6.34 -4.99 -5.23
CA GLN A 150 6.44 -4.12 -4.06
C GLN A 150 5.07 -3.54 -3.69
N ILE A 151 4.64 -3.73 -2.45
CA ILE A 151 3.42 -3.19 -1.85
C ILE A 151 3.85 -2.31 -0.67
N LEU A 152 3.91 -0.99 -0.90
CA LEU A 152 4.64 -0.07 -0.02
C LEU A 152 3.80 1.11 0.43
N GLY A 153 3.72 1.36 1.74
CA GLY A 153 3.16 2.63 2.21
C GLY A 153 1.64 2.78 2.03
N ASN A 154 0.91 1.69 1.79
CA ASN A 154 -0.53 1.71 1.52
C ASN A 154 -1.37 1.70 2.80
N THR A 155 -2.63 2.09 2.69
CA THR A 155 -3.62 2.04 3.77
C THR A 155 -4.77 1.11 3.39
N PHE A 156 -5.08 0.16 4.26
CA PHE A 156 -6.18 -0.77 4.11
C PHE A 156 -7.13 -0.62 5.28
N GLY A 157 -8.42 -0.48 5.00
CA GLY A 157 -9.48 -0.39 6.00
C GLY A 157 -10.67 -1.26 5.63
N ARG A 158 -11.14 -2.07 6.58
CA ARG A 158 -12.45 -2.76 6.50
C ARG A 158 -12.61 -3.62 5.25
N ASN A 159 -11.54 -4.29 4.83
CA ASN A 159 -11.59 -5.30 3.78
C ASN A 159 -11.88 -6.69 4.39
N ASP A 160 -12.36 -7.66 3.60
CA ASP A 160 -12.42 -9.05 4.08
C ASP A 160 -10.98 -9.60 4.21
N THR A 161 -10.17 -9.49 3.15
CA THR A 161 -8.71 -9.72 3.19
C THR A 161 -7.96 -8.51 2.67
N ALA A 162 -7.08 -7.89 3.47
CA ALA A 162 -6.36 -6.72 2.99
C ALA A 162 -5.31 -7.06 1.91
N ILE A 163 -4.45 -8.06 2.18
CA ILE A 163 -3.44 -8.54 1.23
C ILE A 163 -3.48 -10.07 1.15
N TRP A 164 -3.71 -10.61 -0.04
CA TRP A 164 -3.72 -12.04 -0.33
C TRP A 164 -2.63 -12.40 -1.35
N LEU A 165 -1.76 -13.36 -1.02
CA LEU A 165 -0.81 -13.98 -1.94
C LEU A 165 -1.13 -15.47 -2.15
N ASP A 166 -1.30 -15.87 -3.41
CA ASP A 166 -1.40 -17.27 -3.85
C ASP A 166 -0.22 -17.62 -4.76
N ALA A 167 0.59 -18.61 -4.35
CA ALA A 167 1.78 -19.09 -5.07
C ALA A 167 2.67 -17.94 -5.57
N SER A 168 2.92 -16.97 -4.70
CA SER A 168 3.53 -15.68 -5.04
C SER A 168 4.71 -15.41 -4.13
N ASP A 169 5.89 -15.28 -4.72
CA ASP A 169 7.18 -15.37 -4.00
C ASP A 169 8.00 -14.10 -4.12
N GLY A 170 8.87 -13.85 -3.14
CA GLY A 170 9.86 -12.78 -3.21
C GLY A 170 9.26 -11.37 -3.26
N ASN A 171 8.01 -11.19 -2.83
CA ASN A 171 7.37 -9.87 -2.78
C ASN A 171 7.78 -9.10 -1.51
N GLU A 172 7.78 -7.78 -1.60
CA GLU A 172 8.06 -6.85 -0.51
C GLU A 172 6.78 -6.14 -0.07
N ILE A 173 6.42 -6.29 1.20
CA ILE A 173 5.25 -5.69 1.85
C ILE A 173 5.76 -4.87 3.04
N THR A 174 5.83 -3.55 2.89
CA THR A 174 6.51 -2.68 3.86
C THR A 174 5.81 -1.35 4.06
N ASP A 175 5.82 -0.81 5.29
CA ASP A 175 5.23 0.49 5.65
C ASP A 175 3.73 0.58 5.37
N ASN A 176 3.01 -0.55 5.36
CA ASN A 176 1.56 -0.53 5.17
C ASN A 176 0.82 -0.40 6.51
N LEU A 177 -0.28 0.35 6.52
CA LEU A 177 -1.28 0.31 7.58
C LEU A 177 -2.39 -0.65 7.17
N ILE A 178 -2.51 -1.77 7.88
CA ILE A 178 -3.47 -2.83 7.61
C ILE A 178 -4.45 -2.87 8.78
N ALA A 179 -5.62 -2.24 8.60
CA ALA A 179 -6.53 -1.96 9.70
C ALA A 179 -7.96 -2.51 9.47
N GLU A 180 -8.60 -2.88 10.60
CA GLU A 180 -10.04 -3.19 10.69
C GLU A 180 -10.54 -4.23 9.68
N SER A 181 -9.65 -5.07 9.14
CA SER A 181 -9.98 -6.07 8.14
C SER A 181 -10.24 -7.42 8.80
N HIS A 182 -11.02 -8.29 8.17
CA HIS A 182 -11.26 -9.62 8.74
C HIS A 182 -9.98 -10.48 8.73
N MET A 183 -9.18 -10.38 7.67
CA MET A 183 -7.82 -10.92 7.55
C MET A 183 -6.87 -9.82 7.07
N GLY A 184 -5.75 -9.61 7.78
CA GLY A 184 -4.73 -8.64 7.38
C GLY A 184 -3.90 -9.13 6.21
N ALA A 185 -2.99 -10.07 6.45
CA ALA A 185 -2.18 -10.69 5.40
C ALA A 185 -2.44 -12.21 5.32
N TYR A 186 -2.77 -12.72 4.14
CA TYR A 186 -3.02 -14.14 3.90
C TYR A 186 -2.08 -14.68 2.82
N LEU A 187 -1.07 -15.44 3.22
CA LEU A 187 -0.07 -16.04 2.31
C LEU A 187 -0.34 -17.54 2.23
N ASN A 188 -0.64 -18.03 1.03
CA ASN A 188 -1.09 -19.40 0.81
C ASN A 188 -0.49 -20.01 -0.46
N LEU A 189 -0.69 -21.32 -0.62
CA LEU A 189 -0.33 -22.11 -1.79
C LEU A 189 1.18 -22.08 -2.10
N GLY A 190 2.02 -22.10 -1.06
CA GLY A 190 3.48 -22.11 -1.26
C GLY A 190 4.06 -20.73 -1.55
N SER A 191 3.44 -19.65 -1.05
CA SER A 191 3.98 -18.29 -1.19
C SER A 191 5.17 -18.10 -0.26
N GLU A 192 6.38 -18.17 -0.80
CA GLU A 192 7.64 -18.23 -0.05
C GLU A 192 8.54 -17.00 -0.24
N GLU A 193 9.48 -16.80 0.69
CA GLU A 193 10.51 -15.77 0.61
C GLU A 193 9.98 -14.33 0.49
N ASN A 194 8.71 -14.10 0.85
CA ASN A 194 8.16 -12.76 0.91
C ASN A 194 8.67 -12.04 2.17
N ARG A 195 8.87 -10.74 2.04
CA ARG A 195 9.35 -9.86 3.10
C ARG A 195 8.21 -8.97 3.58
N ILE A 196 7.78 -9.17 4.82
CA ILE A 196 6.68 -8.45 5.46
C ILE A 196 7.22 -7.79 6.73
N VAL A 197 7.68 -6.55 6.61
CA VAL A 197 8.39 -5.83 7.69
C VAL A 197 7.95 -4.38 7.73
N ASP A 198 7.98 -3.77 8.92
CA ASP A 198 7.61 -2.37 9.17
C ASP A 198 6.17 -2.07 8.75
N ASN A 199 5.24 -3.01 8.94
CA ASN A 199 3.81 -2.77 8.76
C ASN A 199 3.13 -2.59 10.11
N ALA A 200 1.98 -1.93 10.11
CA ALA A 200 1.09 -1.83 11.26
C ALA A 200 -0.19 -2.65 11.03
N PHE A 201 -0.33 -3.76 11.75
CA PHE A 201 -1.56 -4.55 11.82
C PHE A 201 -2.41 -4.04 12.99
N LEU A 202 -3.54 -3.41 12.67
CA LEU A 202 -4.37 -2.69 13.64
C LEU A 202 -5.82 -3.18 13.63
N ASP A 203 -6.24 -3.81 14.71
CA ASP A 203 -7.64 -4.20 14.96
C ASP A 203 -8.24 -5.07 13.84
N ASN A 204 -7.41 -5.90 13.21
CA ASN A 204 -7.89 -6.95 12.31
C ASN A 204 -8.45 -8.11 13.14
N TYR A 205 -9.43 -8.82 12.60
CA TYR A 205 -9.95 -10.02 13.29
C TYR A 205 -8.92 -11.16 13.29
N HIS A 206 -8.17 -11.28 12.19
CA HIS A 206 -6.96 -12.09 12.07
C HIS A 206 -5.85 -11.24 11.44
N ASN A 207 -4.73 -11.07 12.14
CA ASN A 207 -3.67 -10.19 11.63
C ASN A 207 -2.91 -10.79 10.43
N ALA A 208 -2.46 -12.04 10.56
CA ALA A 208 -1.66 -12.68 9.53
C ALA A 208 -1.82 -14.20 9.52
N HIS A 209 -1.64 -14.79 8.34
CA HIS A 209 -1.50 -16.21 8.10
C HIS A 209 -0.46 -16.47 7.02
N SER A 210 0.27 -17.57 7.16
CA SER A 210 1.29 -18.01 6.22
C SER A 210 1.40 -19.53 6.27
N ASP A 211 1.32 -20.22 5.13
CA ASP A 211 1.46 -21.69 5.06
C ASP A 211 2.90 -22.15 4.75
N SER A 212 3.80 -21.21 4.44
CA SER A 212 5.15 -21.46 3.94
C SER A 212 6.14 -20.43 4.49
N PRO A 213 7.47 -20.68 4.47
CA PRO A 213 8.42 -19.79 5.13
C PRO A 213 8.49 -18.38 4.53
N ASN A 214 8.29 -17.37 5.37
CA ASN A 214 8.39 -15.94 5.01
C ASN A 214 9.17 -15.14 6.06
N MET A 215 9.59 -13.92 5.69
CA MET A 215 10.37 -13.03 6.57
C MET A 215 9.48 -11.97 7.19
N TRP A 216 9.24 -12.06 8.49
CA TRP A 216 8.42 -11.13 9.26
C TRP A 216 9.24 -10.10 10.07
N ASP A 217 10.57 -10.16 9.95
CA ASP A 217 11.53 -9.19 10.47
C ASP A 217 12.80 -9.16 9.59
N ASP A 218 13.65 -8.14 9.69
CA ASP A 218 15.02 -8.12 9.10
C ASP A 218 16.15 -8.36 10.12
N GLY A 219 15.81 -8.83 11.31
CA GLY A 219 16.73 -8.91 12.43
C GLY A 219 16.98 -7.59 13.15
N SER A 220 16.61 -6.44 12.57
CA SER A 220 16.62 -5.13 13.23
C SER A 220 15.23 -4.73 13.68
N VAL A 221 14.22 -4.82 12.80
CA VAL A 221 12.82 -4.47 13.06
C VAL A 221 11.87 -5.48 12.43
N GLY A 222 10.68 -5.61 13.02
CA GLY A 222 9.57 -6.43 12.57
C GLY A 222 8.35 -5.58 12.23
N ASN A 223 7.17 -6.01 12.64
CA ASN A 223 5.90 -5.32 12.45
C ASN A 223 5.28 -4.90 13.78
N TYR A 224 4.36 -3.94 13.72
CA TYR A 224 3.50 -3.59 14.84
C TYR A 224 2.20 -4.41 14.80
N TRP A 225 1.81 -4.95 15.95
CA TRP A 225 0.62 -5.80 16.12
C TRP A 225 -0.22 -5.25 17.27
N SER A 226 -1.44 -4.77 16.99
CA SER A 226 -2.26 -4.10 18.01
C SER A 226 -2.78 -5.04 19.11
N ASP A 227 -2.76 -6.35 18.88
CA ASP A 227 -3.15 -7.40 19.83
C ASP A 227 -1.97 -7.95 20.64
N TYR A 228 -0.77 -7.39 20.48
CA TYR A 228 0.44 -7.91 21.09
C TYR A 228 1.08 -6.94 22.08
N GLU A 229 1.36 -7.47 23.27
CA GLU A 229 2.11 -6.80 24.31
C GLU A 229 3.02 -7.82 25.00
N ALA A 230 4.27 -7.42 25.25
CA ALA A 230 5.24 -8.25 25.96
C ALA A 230 6.12 -7.40 26.87
N ILE A 231 7.26 -7.95 27.30
CA ILE A 231 8.27 -7.19 28.02
C ILE A 231 9.25 -6.62 27.00
N ASP A 232 9.59 -5.34 27.15
CA ASP A 232 10.77 -4.69 26.54
C ASP A 232 11.73 -4.39 27.70
N ALA A 233 12.72 -5.27 27.92
CA ALA A 233 13.63 -5.21 29.05
C ALA A 233 14.83 -4.29 28.83
N ASP A 234 15.24 -4.07 27.57
CA ASP A 234 16.36 -3.21 27.22
C ASP A 234 15.95 -1.78 26.79
N GLY A 235 14.65 -1.56 26.58
CA GLY A 235 14.03 -0.27 26.33
C GLY A 235 14.27 0.25 24.91
N ASP A 236 14.47 -0.64 23.95
CA ASP A 236 14.77 -0.27 22.56
C ASP A 236 13.52 -0.02 21.70
N GLY A 237 12.31 -0.25 22.25
CA GLY A 237 11.05 -0.07 21.53
C GLY A 237 10.58 -1.30 20.76
N ILE A 238 11.24 -2.44 20.95
CA ILE A 238 10.92 -3.74 20.37
C ILE A 238 10.55 -4.70 21.50
N TRP A 239 9.52 -5.52 21.28
CA TRP A 239 9.14 -6.56 22.22
C TRP A 239 10.19 -7.69 22.24
N ASP A 240 10.67 -8.08 23.42
CA ASP A 240 11.70 -9.14 23.59
C ASP A 240 11.17 -10.55 23.27
N SER A 241 9.86 -10.71 23.19
CA SER A 241 9.20 -11.96 22.85
C SER A 241 8.71 -11.94 21.40
N PRO A 242 8.87 -13.05 20.65
CA PRO A 242 8.38 -13.11 19.28
C PRO A 242 6.85 -13.15 19.19
N TYR A 243 6.29 -12.49 18.17
CA TYR A 243 4.90 -12.66 17.74
C TYR A 243 4.81 -13.89 16.83
N GLN A 244 3.91 -14.84 17.14
CA GLN A 244 3.74 -16.05 16.34
C GLN A 244 2.73 -15.79 15.22
N ILE A 245 3.13 -16.04 13.97
CA ILE A 245 2.22 -15.96 12.81
C ILE A 245 1.49 -17.28 12.66
N THR A 246 2.23 -18.39 12.74
CA THR A 246 1.66 -19.74 12.72
C THR A 246 2.27 -20.61 13.81
N SER A 247 1.58 -21.71 14.11
CA SER A 247 2.06 -22.69 15.09
C SER A 247 3.28 -23.49 14.62
N GLU A 248 3.61 -23.44 13.32
CA GLU A 248 4.60 -24.35 12.70
C GLU A 248 5.88 -23.68 12.18
N GLY A 249 6.05 -22.35 12.30
CA GLY A 249 7.38 -21.76 12.12
C GLY A 249 7.47 -20.25 11.94
N ASP A 250 6.55 -19.64 11.20
CA ASP A 250 6.63 -18.21 10.90
C ASP A 250 6.33 -17.39 12.15
N ARG A 251 7.23 -16.46 12.44
CA ARG A 251 7.18 -15.55 13.58
C ARG A 251 7.95 -14.28 13.28
N ASP A 252 7.50 -13.20 13.88
CA ASP A 252 8.21 -11.94 13.96
C ASP A 252 9.03 -11.93 15.26
N ASN A 253 10.37 -11.89 15.15
CA ASN A 253 11.27 -11.88 16.30
C ASN A 253 11.66 -10.47 16.77
N ARG A 254 11.12 -9.45 16.10
CA ARG A 254 11.34 -8.04 16.41
C ARG A 254 10.02 -7.24 16.40
N PRO A 255 8.95 -7.68 17.11
CA PRO A 255 7.68 -6.98 17.05
C PRO A 255 7.80 -5.56 17.63
N LEU A 256 7.28 -4.56 16.93
CA LEU A 256 7.39 -3.16 17.33
C LEU A 256 6.37 -2.80 18.41
N MET A 257 6.77 -2.00 19.41
CA MET A 257 5.83 -1.45 20.41
C MET A 257 4.89 -0.39 19.83
N THR A 258 5.38 0.37 18.85
CA THR A 258 4.64 1.47 18.21
C THR A 258 5.02 1.56 16.74
N HIS A 259 4.12 2.10 15.92
CA HIS A 259 4.40 2.37 14.52
C HIS A 259 3.85 3.76 14.13
N PRO A 260 4.56 4.55 13.31
CA PRO A 260 4.12 5.92 12.95
C PRO A 260 2.75 6.00 12.26
N ARG A 261 2.34 4.91 11.61
CA ARG A 261 1.02 4.80 10.95
C ARG A 261 -0.09 4.28 11.87
N ALA A 262 0.24 3.74 13.03
CA ALA A 262 -0.75 3.30 14.01
C ALA A 262 -1.04 4.44 14.99
N PRO A 263 -2.29 4.59 15.47
CA PRO A 263 -2.58 5.51 16.56
C PRO A 263 -1.79 5.10 17.81
N ALA A 264 -1.36 6.09 18.60
CA ALA A 264 -0.71 5.81 19.87
C ALA A 264 -1.66 5.02 20.79
N PRO A 265 -1.17 3.98 21.50
CA PRO A 265 -2.01 3.24 22.43
C PRO A 265 -2.62 4.20 23.47
N PRO A 266 -3.89 4.00 23.87
CA PRO A 266 -4.52 4.84 24.87
C PRO A 266 -3.69 4.85 26.15
N ALA A 267 -3.56 6.02 26.78
CA ALA A 267 -2.80 6.14 28.03
C ALA A 267 -3.35 5.17 29.08
N PRO A 268 -2.49 4.50 29.88
CA PRO A 268 -2.94 3.56 30.89
C PRO A 268 -3.93 4.25 31.85
N ILE A 269 -5.16 3.76 31.87
CA ILE A 269 -6.16 4.18 32.84
C ILE A 269 -5.75 3.60 34.18
N CYS A 270 -5.37 4.44 35.14
CA CYS A 270 -5.18 4.00 36.52
C CYS A 270 -6.53 3.47 37.02
N GLU A 271 -6.68 2.15 37.13
CA GLU A 271 -7.82 1.59 37.87
C GLU A 271 -7.70 2.00 39.35
N ASN A 272 -8.75 2.64 39.86
CA ASN A 272 -8.89 3.05 41.27
C ASN A 272 -9.43 1.93 42.13
#